data_AF-A0A7H5F1U1-F1
#
_entry.id   AF-A0A7H5F1U1-F1
#
_cell.length_a   1.000
_cell.length_b   1.000
_cell.length_c   1.000
_cell.angle_alpha   90.00
_cell.angle_beta   90.00
_cell.angle_gamma   90.00
#
_symmetry.space_group_name_H-M   'P 1'
#
loop_
_entity.id
_entity.type
_entity.pdbx_description
1 polymer ?
#
loop_
_entity_poly.entity_id
_entity_poly.type
_entity_poly.pdbx_seq_one_letter_code
_entity_poly.pdbx_strand_id
1 'polypeptide(L)'
;MQNLKLTLLFLFFSAPFFLTAQDYLGSWNMAGVAPDGTKVTNTVTMNADGTMTVDFGSDGTIEVRSTYSVSDGVVSMTDSSKESPCHGMTGKYRLAVSGNTMTAKLIEDPCDARRSDQIVMQRKQ
;
A
#
# COMPACT_ATOMS: atom_id res chain seq x y z
N MET A 1 17.22 36.55 54.54
CA MET A 1 16.86 35.15 54.24
C MET A 1 16.35 35.11 52.81
N GLN A 2 17.19 34.63 51.88
CA GLN A 2 16.85 34.44 50.47
C GLN A 2 16.00 33.18 50.33
N ASN A 3 14.76 33.32 49.89
CA ASN A 3 13.95 32.17 49.48
C ASN A 3 14.15 31.93 47.99
N LEU A 4 14.82 30.82 47.74
CA LEU A 4 15.25 30.25 46.48
C LEU A 4 14.09 29.47 45.84
N LYS A 5 13.81 29.77 44.57
CA LYS A 5 13.29 28.87 43.49
C LYS A 5 12.01 28.08 43.74
N LEU A 6 11.07 28.14 42.79
CA LEU A 6 10.92 27.09 41.76
C LEU A 6 9.85 27.52 40.74
N THR A 7 10.28 28.14 39.65
CA THR A 7 9.45 28.34 38.46
C THR A 7 9.22 26.97 37.82
N LEU A 8 8.08 26.33 38.08
CA LEU A 8 7.69 25.10 37.40
C LEU A 8 7.01 25.45 36.07
N LEU A 9 7.80 25.82 35.08
CA LEU A 9 7.35 25.92 33.69
C LEU A 9 7.24 24.49 33.15
N PHE A 10 6.08 23.85 33.33
CA PHE A 10 5.77 22.58 32.69
C PHE A 10 5.55 22.86 31.19
N LEU A 11 6.65 22.84 30.43
CA LEU A 11 6.64 22.72 28.98
C LEU A 11 5.98 21.38 28.64
N PHE A 12 4.67 21.42 28.36
CA PHE A 12 4.01 20.45 27.51
C PHE A 12 4.70 20.52 26.15
N PHE A 13 5.82 19.81 26.00
CA PHE A 13 6.26 19.28 24.72
C PHE A 13 5.23 18.21 24.33
N SER A 14 4.03 18.66 23.95
CA SER A 14 3.15 17.87 23.10
C SER A 14 3.85 17.79 21.75
N ALA A 15 4.83 16.88 21.65
CA ALA A 15 5.39 16.51 20.37
C ALA A 15 4.19 16.12 19.50
N PRO A 16 3.94 16.83 18.38
CA PRO A 16 3.01 16.32 17.41
C PRO A 16 3.58 14.98 16.99
N PHE A 17 2.93 13.89 17.40
CA PHE A 17 3.07 12.62 16.71
C PHE A 17 2.56 12.91 15.31
N PHE A 18 3.47 13.33 14.44
CA PHE A 18 3.23 13.39 13.01
C PHE A 18 2.96 11.95 12.61
N LEU A 19 1.69 11.57 12.62
CA LEU A 19 1.15 10.51 11.79
C LEU A 19 1.50 10.92 10.36
N THR A 20 2.71 10.58 9.92
CA THR A 20 3.03 10.63 8.51
C THR A 20 2.08 9.63 7.87
N ALA A 21 0.97 10.11 7.31
CA ALA A 21 0.17 9.30 6.41
C ALA A 21 1.17 8.76 5.37
N GLN A 22 1.33 7.44 5.33
CA GLN A 22 2.21 6.84 4.34
C GLN A 22 1.69 7.24 2.96
N ASP A 23 2.52 7.88 2.13
CA ASP A 23 2.11 8.26 0.79
C ASP A 23 2.09 7.03 -0.11
N TYR A 24 1.02 6.25 -0.04
CA TYR A 24 0.79 5.06 -0.87
C TYR A 24 0.12 5.40 -2.21
N LEU A 25 -0.33 6.64 -2.39
CA LEU A 25 -1.06 7.05 -3.59
C LEU A 25 -0.13 7.13 -4.82
N GLY A 26 -0.74 6.98 -5.99
CA GLY A 26 -0.04 7.05 -7.27
C GLY A 26 0.30 5.68 -7.84
N SER A 27 1.25 5.67 -8.79
CA SER A 27 1.60 4.49 -9.57
C SER A 27 2.89 3.85 -9.09
N TRP A 28 2.89 2.52 -9.04
CA TRP A 28 3.95 1.69 -8.51
C TRP A 28 4.23 0.52 -9.45
N ASN A 29 5.49 0.29 -9.77
CA ASN A 29 5.94 -0.84 -10.56
C ASN A 29 6.22 -2.04 -9.66
N MET A 30 5.66 -3.19 -10.00
CA MET A 30 5.95 -4.47 -9.35
C MET A 30 6.46 -5.48 -10.37
N ALA A 31 7.40 -6.32 -9.95
CA ALA A 31 7.82 -7.45 -10.79
C ALA A 31 6.72 -8.52 -10.78
N GLY A 32 6.46 -9.10 -11.95
CA GLY A 32 5.55 -10.21 -12.16
C GLY A 32 6.15 -11.28 -13.07
N VAL A 33 5.44 -12.40 -13.18
CA VAL A 33 5.77 -13.49 -14.10
C VAL A 33 4.52 -13.81 -14.91
N ALA A 34 4.61 -13.73 -16.23
CA ALA A 34 3.52 -14.10 -17.14
C ALA A 34 3.35 -15.63 -17.18
N PRO A 35 2.22 -16.16 -17.71
CA PRO A 35 1.97 -17.60 -17.75
C PRO A 35 3.03 -18.43 -18.50
N ASP A 36 3.75 -17.82 -19.43
CA ASP A 36 4.85 -18.42 -20.20
C ASP A 36 6.21 -18.40 -19.45
N GLY A 37 6.25 -17.86 -18.23
CA GLY A 37 7.47 -17.70 -17.43
C GLY A 37 8.23 -16.40 -17.70
N THR A 38 7.77 -15.55 -18.62
CA THR A 38 8.41 -14.28 -18.93
C THR A 38 8.31 -13.33 -17.74
N LYS A 39 9.42 -12.70 -17.36
CA LYS A 39 9.42 -11.64 -16.35
C LYS A 39 8.80 -10.38 -16.94
N VAL A 40 7.79 -9.84 -16.26
CA VAL A 40 7.09 -8.62 -16.67
C VAL A 40 7.13 -7.59 -15.55
N THR A 41 6.94 -6.32 -15.90
CA THR A 41 6.70 -5.25 -14.94
C THR A 41 5.23 -4.88 -15.00
N ASN A 42 4.52 -5.00 -13.89
CA ASN A 42 3.13 -4.57 -13.78
C ASN A 42 3.09 -3.19 -13.13
N THR A 43 2.19 -2.33 -13.58
CA THR A 43 1.91 -1.05 -12.91
C THR A 43 0.68 -1.23 -12.02
N VAL A 44 0.81 -0.97 -10.73
CA VAL A 44 -0.28 -0.86 -9.76
C VAL A 44 -0.53 0.63 -9.50
N THR A 45 -1.77 1.09 -9.64
CA THR A 45 -2.13 2.47 -9.32
C THR A 45 -3.11 2.50 -8.15
N MET A 46 -2.78 3.24 -7.09
CA MET A 46 -3.65 3.49 -5.94
C MET A 46 -4.23 4.91 -6.04
N ASN A 47 -5.54 4.99 -6.29
CA ASN A 47 -6.24 6.27 -6.48
C ASN A 47 -6.81 6.80 -5.16
N ALA A 48 -6.92 8.13 -5.04
CA ALA A 48 -7.42 8.78 -3.83
C ALA A 48 -8.91 8.49 -3.55
N ASP A 49 -9.67 8.02 -4.54
CA ASP A 49 -11.09 7.67 -4.44
C ASP A 49 -11.34 6.26 -3.87
N GLY A 50 -10.28 5.55 -3.46
CA GLY A 50 -10.38 4.18 -2.97
C GLY A 50 -10.43 3.12 -4.06
N THR A 51 -10.09 3.47 -5.31
CA THR A 51 -9.93 2.48 -6.39
C THR A 51 -8.46 2.13 -6.63
N MET A 52 -8.20 0.87 -6.95
CA MET A 52 -6.88 0.37 -7.34
C MET A 52 -6.98 -0.28 -8.72
N THR A 53 -5.98 -0.07 -9.56
CA THR A 53 -5.88 -0.74 -10.86
C THR A 53 -4.56 -1.47 -11.01
N VAL A 54 -4.55 -2.53 -11.81
CA VAL A 54 -3.33 -3.19 -12.25
C VAL A 54 -3.31 -3.30 -13.77
N ASP A 55 -2.20 -2.84 -14.33
CA ASP A 55 -1.79 -2.95 -15.74
C ASP A 55 -0.65 -3.99 -15.81
N PHE A 56 -0.96 -5.17 -16.35
CA PHE A 56 -0.02 -6.25 -16.52
C PHE A 56 0.89 -5.99 -17.72
N GLY A 57 2.20 -6.01 -17.50
CA GLY A 57 3.18 -5.66 -18.53
C GLY A 57 3.39 -4.16 -18.73
N SER A 58 2.59 -3.30 -18.07
CA SER A 58 2.70 -1.84 -18.15
C SER A 58 2.51 -1.30 -19.57
N ASP A 59 1.54 -1.87 -20.30
CA ASP A 59 1.23 -1.53 -21.70
C ASP A 59 0.14 -0.46 -21.87
N GLY A 60 -0.46 -0.02 -20.76
CA GLY A 60 -1.53 0.97 -20.70
C GLY A 60 -2.94 0.37 -20.65
N THR A 61 -3.07 -0.95 -20.80
CA THR A 61 -4.33 -1.68 -20.62
C THR A 61 -4.54 -1.99 -19.14
N ILE A 62 -5.80 -1.95 -18.68
CA ILE A 62 -6.16 -2.23 -17.28
C ILE A 62 -6.90 -3.56 -17.20
N GLU A 63 -6.23 -4.60 -16.70
CA GLU A 63 -6.77 -5.95 -16.54
C GLU A 63 -7.53 -6.09 -15.22
N VAL A 64 -6.96 -5.53 -14.14
CA VAL A 64 -7.55 -5.66 -12.80
C VAL A 64 -8.01 -4.30 -12.31
N ARG A 65 -9.26 -4.26 -11.84
CA ARG A 65 -9.84 -3.15 -11.10
C ARG A 65 -10.26 -3.66 -9.74
N SER A 66 -9.91 -2.94 -8.69
CA SER A 66 -10.22 -3.29 -7.31
C SER A 66 -10.68 -2.05 -6.56
N THR A 67 -11.43 -2.25 -5.48
CA THR A 67 -11.65 -1.23 -4.47
C THR A 67 -10.72 -1.51 -3.30
N TYR A 68 -10.30 -0.47 -2.58
CA TYR A 68 -9.45 -0.63 -1.41
C TYR A 68 -9.75 0.40 -0.32
N SER A 69 -9.38 0.03 0.90
CA SER A 69 -9.36 0.92 2.06
C SER A 69 -8.06 0.73 2.82
N VAL A 70 -7.54 1.79 3.42
CA VAL A 70 -6.34 1.73 4.29
C VAL A 70 -6.70 2.17 5.71
N SER A 71 -6.39 1.34 6.69
CA SER A 71 -6.56 1.64 8.13
C SER A 71 -5.41 1.02 8.91
N ASP A 72 -4.77 1.80 9.79
CA ASP A 72 -3.64 1.36 10.62
C ASP A 72 -2.52 0.67 9.82
N GLY A 73 -2.22 1.21 8.63
CA GLY A 73 -1.24 0.68 7.69
C GLY A 73 -1.63 -0.66 7.06
N VAL A 74 -2.88 -1.11 7.20
CA VAL A 74 -3.42 -2.29 6.52
C VAL A 74 -4.22 -1.83 5.31
N VAL A 75 -3.84 -2.29 4.13
CA VAL A 75 -4.71 -2.23 2.95
C VAL A 75 -5.61 -3.45 2.93
N SER A 76 -6.90 -3.23 2.76
CA SER A 76 -7.87 -4.27 2.38
C SER A 76 -8.31 -3.98 0.95
N MET A 77 -8.11 -4.92 0.03
CA MET A 77 -8.42 -4.77 -1.39
C MET A 77 -9.34 -5.88 -1.90
N THR A 78 -10.35 -5.50 -2.68
CA THR A 78 -11.34 -6.42 -3.26
C THR A 78 -11.39 -6.24 -4.76
N ASP A 79 -11.13 -7.30 -5.51
CA ASP A 79 -11.17 -7.28 -6.97
C ASP A 79 -12.61 -7.19 -7.48
N SER A 80 -12.84 -6.23 -8.37
CA SER A 80 -14.13 -5.94 -8.98
C SER A 80 -14.24 -6.41 -10.44
N SER A 81 -13.12 -6.60 -11.15
CA SER A 81 -13.11 -7.21 -12.49
C SER A 81 -13.64 -8.64 -12.43
N LYS A 82 -14.64 -8.99 -13.27
CA LYS A 82 -15.23 -10.35 -13.30
C LYS A 82 -14.28 -11.37 -13.91
N GLU A 83 -13.34 -10.89 -14.71
CA GLU A 83 -12.33 -11.64 -15.42
C GLU A 83 -11.14 -11.98 -14.51
N SER A 84 -11.03 -11.33 -13.33
CA SER A 84 -10.00 -11.66 -12.34
C SER A 84 -10.30 -13.01 -11.69
N PRO A 85 -9.32 -13.92 -11.56
CA PRO A 85 -9.47 -15.14 -10.78
C PRO A 85 -9.75 -14.87 -9.29
N CYS A 86 -9.49 -13.63 -8.83
CA CYS A 86 -9.76 -13.18 -7.46
C CYS A 86 -11.06 -12.37 -7.34
N HIS A 87 -11.94 -12.38 -8.35
CA HIS A 87 -13.17 -11.58 -8.35
C HIS A 87 -13.99 -11.75 -7.06
N GLY A 88 -14.35 -10.63 -6.41
CA GLY A 88 -15.15 -10.60 -5.19
C GLY A 88 -14.39 -11.04 -3.92
N MET A 89 -13.13 -11.44 -4.03
CA MET A 89 -12.30 -11.83 -2.89
C MET A 89 -11.57 -10.63 -2.31
N THR A 90 -11.57 -10.52 -0.97
CA THR A 90 -10.84 -9.48 -0.24
C THR A 90 -9.52 -10.05 0.29
N GLY A 91 -8.41 -9.39 -0.03
CA GLY A 91 -7.11 -9.65 0.60
C GLY A 91 -6.66 -8.47 1.46
N LYS A 92 -5.84 -8.76 2.46
CA LYS A 92 -5.33 -7.85 3.47
C LYS A 92 -3.81 -7.91 3.55
N TYR A 93 -3.18 -6.74 3.48
CA TYR A 93 -1.74 -6.60 3.48
C TYR A 93 -1.30 -5.45 4.38
N ARG A 94 -0.17 -5.63 5.09
CA ARG A 94 0.49 -4.54 5.81
C ARG A 94 1.30 -3.73 4.81
N LEU A 95 0.98 -2.45 4.66
CA LEU A 95 1.74 -1.50 3.88
C LEU A 95 2.84 -0.83 4.71
N ALA A 96 4.03 -0.72 4.11
CA ALA A 96 5.08 0.17 4.56
C ALA A 96 5.70 0.88 3.36
N VAL A 97 5.64 2.20 3.36
CA VAL A 97 6.27 3.08 2.35
C VAL A 97 7.52 3.71 2.94
N SER A 98 8.64 3.60 2.23
CA SER A 98 9.92 4.25 2.55
C SER A 98 10.51 4.85 1.28
N GLY A 99 10.38 6.17 1.12
CA GLY A 99 10.79 6.87 -0.10
C GLY A 99 10.04 6.33 -1.32
N ASN A 100 10.80 5.83 -2.30
CA ASN A 100 10.24 5.28 -3.54
C ASN A 100 9.89 3.79 -3.46
N THR A 101 10.05 3.15 -2.29
CA THR A 101 9.73 1.73 -2.13
C THR A 101 8.49 1.56 -1.28
N MET A 102 7.50 0.84 -1.81
CA MET A 102 6.35 0.33 -1.07
C MET A 102 6.49 -1.17 -0.88
N THR A 103 6.23 -1.65 0.33
CA THR A 103 6.14 -3.08 0.64
C THR A 103 4.74 -3.40 1.11
N ALA A 104 4.18 -4.50 0.60
CA ALA A 104 2.90 -5.05 1.04
C ALA A 104 3.15 -6.47 1.54
N LYS A 105 3.12 -6.65 2.87
CA LYS A 105 3.30 -7.97 3.50
C LYS A 105 1.95 -8.64 3.69
N LEU A 106 1.83 -9.89 3.28
CA LEU A 106 0.59 -10.65 3.43
C LEU A 106 0.15 -10.74 4.90
N ILE A 107 -1.12 -10.47 5.15
CA ILE A 107 -1.80 -10.80 6.41
C ILE A 107 -2.77 -11.95 6.15
N GLU A 108 -3.64 -11.80 5.15
CA GLU A 108 -4.67 -12.77 4.78
C GLU A 108 -5.06 -12.52 3.32
N ASP A 109 -5.04 -13.54 2.46
CA ASP A 109 -5.63 -13.45 1.13
C ASP A 109 -6.12 -14.83 0.70
N PRO A 110 -7.43 -15.03 0.51
CA PRO A 110 -7.98 -16.31 0.08
C PRO A 110 -7.69 -16.61 -1.41
N CYS A 111 -7.23 -15.64 -2.20
CA CYS A 111 -6.91 -15.86 -3.61
C CYS A 111 -5.46 -16.31 -3.79
N ASP A 112 -5.27 -17.57 -4.21
CA ASP A 112 -3.94 -18.14 -4.43
C ASP A 112 -3.17 -17.44 -5.57
N ALA A 113 -3.87 -16.92 -6.59
CA ALA A 113 -3.26 -16.21 -7.72
C ALA A 113 -2.57 -14.88 -7.33
N ARG A 114 -2.93 -14.31 -6.17
CA ARG A 114 -2.36 -13.06 -5.62
C ARG A 114 -1.39 -13.30 -4.48
N ARG A 115 -1.21 -14.55 -4.06
CA ARG A 115 -0.51 -14.86 -2.82
C ARG A 115 1.01 -14.74 -3.01
N SER A 116 1.58 -13.81 -2.26
CA SER A 116 3.03 -13.69 -2.03
C SER A 116 3.23 -13.21 -0.60
N ASP A 117 4.18 -13.78 0.12
CA ASP A 117 4.49 -13.40 1.50
C ASP A 117 4.80 -11.90 1.62
N GLN A 118 5.44 -11.36 0.58
CA GLN A 118 5.77 -9.95 0.47
C GLN A 118 5.80 -9.52 -0.99
N ILE A 119 5.14 -8.41 -1.28
CA ILE A 119 5.20 -7.71 -2.55
C ILE A 119 6.04 -6.45 -2.34
N VAL A 120 7.02 -6.23 -3.21
CA VAL A 120 7.85 -5.03 -3.23
C VAL A 120 7.56 -4.27 -4.51
N MET A 121 7.26 -2.98 -4.37
CA MET A 121 6.91 -2.10 -5.48
C MET A 121 7.79 -0.86 -5.44
N GLN A 122 8.15 -0.36 -6.62
CA GLN A 122 8.93 0.87 -6.78
C GLN A 122 8.04 1.95 -7.38
N ARG A 123 8.12 3.18 -6.86
CA ARG A 123 7.35 4.30 -7.40
C ARG A 123 7.65 4.48 -8.88
N LYS A 124 6.61 4.55 -9.71
CA LYS A 124 6.74 4.84 -11.14
C LYS A 124 7.13 6.31 -11.27
N GLN A 125 8.32 6.56 -11.85
CA GLN A 125 8.84 7.90 -12.11
C GLN A 125 8.18 8.53 -13.34
#